data_AF-A0A259H7V0-F1
#
_entry.id   AF-A0A259H7V0-F1
#
_cell.length_a   1.000
_cell.length_b   1.000
_cell.length_c   1.000
_cell.angle_alpha   90.00
_cell.angle_beta   90.00
_cell.angle_gamma   90.00
#
_symmetry.space_group_name_H-M   'P 1'
#
loop_
_entity.id
_entity.type
_entity.pdbx_description
1 polymer ?
#
loop_
_entity_poly.entity_id
_entity_poly.type
_entity_poly.pdbx_seq_one_letter_code
_entity_poly.pdbx_strand_id
1 'polypeptide(L)'
;MEKEFKEIIEESRKSLKKAEEKIEEMSEDFSEEAGELWSELKKRLSNVEEKLKDAYTNFEEKAELKGHLAMMEARDKLEMIKESTEKFAQKANTKAQQELDTVSLKAHLAKMESEDLWNEKRETLSHMYAESKVEVEKMAKKAGKEINDIFLKLTQIM
;
A
#
# COMPACT_ATOMS: atom_id res chain seq x y z
N MET A 1 -5.55 18.37 -10.25
CA MET A 1 -4.67 17.23 -9.91
C MET A 1 -4.70 16.92 -8.44
N GLU A 2 -4.51 17.89 -7.54
CA GLU A 2 -4.61 17.66 -6.09
C GLU A 2 -5.91 16.94 -5.67
N LYS A 3 -7.05 17.36 -6.21
CA LYS A 3 -8.36 16.71 -5.98
C LYS A 3 -8.38 15.23 -6.41
N GLU A 4 -7.75 14.91 -7.54
CA GLU A 4 -7.67 13.53 -8.04
C GLU A 4 -6.79 12.67 -7.13
N PHE A 5 -5.68 13.21 -6.62
CA PHE A 5 -4.85 12.51 -5.63
C PHE A 5 -5.60 12.26 -4.33
N LYS A 6 -6.35 13.26 -3.84
CA LYS A 6 -7.17 13.12 -2.62
C LYS A 6 -8.24 12.05 -2.79
N GLU A 7 -8.93 12.03 -3.92
CA GLU A 7 -9.92 10.99 -4.25
C GLU A 7 -9.27 9.59 -4.25
N ILE A 8 -8.13 9.43 -4.94
CA ILE A 8 -7.40 8.14 -4.97
C ILE A 8 -6.96 7.71 -3.57
N ILE A 9 -6.47 8.65 -2.74
CA ILE A 9 -6.05 8.37 -1.37
C ILE A 9 -7.23 7.91 -0.51
N GLU A 10 -8.37 8.62 -0.58
CA GLU A 10 -9.57 8.27 0.17
C GLU A 10 -10.14 6.92 -0.25
N GLU A 11 -10.21 6.63 -1.55
CA GLU A 11 -10.61 5.34 -2.08
C GLU A 11 -9.69 4.21 -1.62
N SER A 12 -8.37 4.43 -1.69
CA SER A 12 -7.36 3.46 -1.26
C SER A 12 -7.51 3.13 0.23
N ARG A 13 -7.65 4.14 1.08
CA ARG A 13 -7.85 3.96 2.54
C ARG A 13 -9.15 3.23 2.85
N LYS A 14 -10.23 3.54 2.13
CA LYS A 14 -11.52 2.87 2.29
C LYS A 14 -11.43 1.40 1.90
N SER A 15 -10.75 1.08 0.80
CA SER A 15 -10.53 -0.29 0.34
C SER A 15 -9.64 -1.07 1.29
N LEU A 16 -8.57 -0.46 1.81
CA LEU A 16 -7.72 -1.04 2.85
C LEU A 16 -8.53 -1.43 4.09
N LYS A 17 -9.30 -0.49 4.64
CA LYS A 17 -10.11 -0.74 5.83
C LYS A 17 -11.10 -1.88 5.64
N LYS A 18 -11.77 -1.94 4.48
CA LYS A 18 -12.66 -3.05 4.14
C LYS A 18 -11.94 -4.39 4.07
N ALA A 19 -10.73 -4.41 3.51
CA ALA A 19 -9.93 -5.63 3.46
C ALA A 19 -9.53 -6.09 4.87
N GLU A 20 -9.12 -5.17 5.74
CA GLU A 20 -8.81 -5.49 7.14
C GLU A 20 -10.03 -6.02 7.90
N GLU A 21 -11.19 -5.38 7.77
CA GLU A 21 -12.44 -5.83 8.41
C GLU A 21 -12.82 -7.25 7.99
N LYS A 22 -12.75 -7.56 6.69
CA LYS A 22 -13.03 -8.91 6.17
C LYS A 22 -12.07 -9.96 6.72
N ILE A 23 -10.77 -9.67 6.79
CA ILE A 23 -9.78 -10.61 7.31
C ILE A 23 -9.98 -10.81 8.82
N GLU A 24 -10.32 -9.75 9.56
CA GLU A 24 -10.60 -9.81 10.99
C GLU A 24 -11.86 -10.63 11.30
N GLU A 25 -12.90 -10.57 10.46
CA GLU A 25 -14.08 -11.44 10.58
C GLU A 25 -13.73 -12.94 10.47
N MET A 26 -12.64 -13.28 9.78
CA MET A 26 -12.15 -14.65 9.65
C MET A 26 -11.13 -15.02 10.75
N SER A 27 -10.76 -14.07 11.62
CA SER A 27 -9.65 -14.25 12.58
C SER A 27 -9.93 -15.31 13.64
N GLU A 28 -11.21 -15.57 13.95
CA GLU A 28 -11.61 -16.64 14.87
C GLU A 28 -11.23 -18.04 14.35
N ASP A 29 -11.07 -18.20 13.04
CA ASP A 29 -10.67 -19.44 12.38
C ASP A 29 -9.14 -19.56 12.18
N PHE A 30 -8.35 -18.59 12.67
CA PHE A 30 -6.91 -18.60 12.48
C PHE A 30 -6.22 -19.55 13.47
N SER A 31 -5.20 -20.25 12.98
CA SER A 31 -4.20 -20.83 13.87
C SER A 31 -3.45 -19.72 14.61
N GLU A 32 -2.83 -20.04 15.73
CA GLU A 32 -1.99 -19.09 16.48
C GLU A 32 -0.90 -18.47 15.58
N GLU A 33 -0.24 -19.29 14.76
CA GLU A 33 0.76 -18.84 13.77
C GLU A 33 0.16 -17.88 12.73
N ALA A 34 -1.05 -18.16 12.23
CA ALA A 34 -1.74 -17.27 11.29
C ALA A 34 -2.17 -15.95 11.95
N GLY A 35 -2.57 -15.98 13.22
CA GLY A 35 -2.90 -14.79 14.00
C GLY A 35 -1.70 -13.86 14.24
N GLU A 36 -0.52 -14.44 14.51
CA GLU A 36 0.74 -13.68 14.61
C GLU A 36 1.11 -13.02 13.28
N LEU A 37 1.06 -13.79 12.17
CA LEU A 37 1.33 -13.28 10.83
C LEU A 37 0.34 -12.18 10.42
N TRP A 38 -0.94 -12.33 10.78
CA TRP A 38 -1.95 -11.29 10.56
C TRP A 38 -1.62 -10.02 11.35
N SER A 39 -1.25 -10.16 12.62
CA SER A 39 -0.86 -9.03 13.47
C SER A 39 0.35 -8.28 12.93
N GLU A 40 1.34 -8.99 12.37
CA GLU A 40 2.48 -8.38 11.67
C GLU A 40 2.06 -7.67 10.37
N LEU A 41 1.22 -8.32 9.56
CA LEU A 41 0.71 -7.75 8.32
C LEU A 41 -0.08 -6.46 8.58
N LYS A 42 -0.93 -6.44 9.61
CA LYS A 42 -1.70 -5.26 10.05
C LYS A 42 -0.81 -4.08 10.42
N LYS A 43 0.31 -4.33 11.12
CA LYS A 43 1.31 -3.29 11.41
C LYS A 43 1.92 -2.72 10.13
N ARG A 44 2.23 -3.56 9.15
CA ARG A 44 2.79 -3.12 7.86
C ARG A 44 1.76 -2.34 7.03
N LEU A 45 0.51 -2.79 7.00
CA LEU A 45 -0.62 -2.09 6.37
C LEU A 45 -0.89 -0.72 7.01
N SER A 46 -0.79 -0.63 8.34
CA SER A 46 -0.89 0.64 9.07
C SER A 46 0.17 1.65 8.61
N ASN A 47 1.40 1.21 8.34
CA ASN A 47 2.45 2.09 7.80
C ASN A 47 2.12 2.60 6.38
N VAL A 48 1.43 1.80 5.55
CA VAL A 48 0.94 2.25 4.24
C VAL A 48 -0.17 3.30 4.44
N GLU A 49 -1.09 3.06 5.37
CA GLU A 49 -2.16 4.02 5.69
C GLU A 49 -1.60 5.35 6.19
N GLU A 50 -0.58 5.32 7.05
CA GLU A 50 0.09 6.51 7.55
C GLU A 50 0.68 7.33 6.39
N LYS A 51 1.34 6.70 5.42
CA LYS A 51 1.89 7.41 4.25
C LYS A 51 0.82 7.96 3.32
N LEU A 52 -0.29 7.27 3.17
CA LEU A 52 -1.47 7.80 2.47
C LEU A 52 -2.04 9.03 3.18
N LYS A 53 -2.08 9.02 4.52
CA LYS A 53 -2.51 10.17 5.33
C LYS A 53 -1.52 11.34 5.21
N ASP A 54 -0.22 11.07 5.29
CA ASP A 54 0.82 12.06 5.04
C ASP A 54 0.65 12.70 3.66
N ALA A 55 0.40 11.90 2.62
CA ALA A 55 0.16 12.41 1.27
C ALA A 55 -1.04 13.36 1.24
N TYR A 56 -2.16 12.97 1.87
CA TYR A 56 -3.37 13.78 1.96
C TYR A 56 -3.11 15.13 2.63
N THR A 57 -2.51 15.10 3.82
CA THR A 57 -2.21 16.31 4.61
C THR A 57 -1.24 17.22 3.85
N ASN A 58 -0.19 16.67 3.24
CA ASN A 58 0.74 17.48 2.46
C ASN A 58 0.06 18.13 1.24
N PHE A 59 -0.92 17.47 0.60
CA PHE A 59 -1.72 18.10 -0.45
C PHE A 59 -2.61 19.22 0.10
N GLU A 60 -3.27 19.04 1.25
CA GLU A 60 -4.03 20.12 1.92
C GLU A 60 -3.18 21.34 2.27
N GLU A 61 -1.96 21.11 2.74
CA GLU A 61 -1.00 22.16 3.09
C GLU A 61 -0.29 22.77 1.87
N LYS A 62 -0.66 22.36 0.65
CA LYS A 62 -0.03 22.77 -0.62
C LYS A 62 1.47 22.43 -0.71
N ALA A 63 1.91 21.44 0.06
CA ALA A 63 3.26 20.87 0.00
C ALA A 63 3.32 19.75 -1.06
N GLU A 64 3.09 20.10 -2.33
CA GLU A 64 2.90 19.15 -3.44
C GLU A 64 4.00 18.08 -3.56
N LEU A 65 5.28 18.48 -3.52
CA LEU A 65 6.40 17.53 -3.57
C LEU A 65 6.33 16.51 -2.41
N LYS A 66 6.04 16.97 -1.18
CA LYS A 66 5.90 16.06 -0.03
C LYS A 66 4.71 15.12 -0.22
N GLY A 67 3.60 15.62 -0.80
CA GLY A 67 2.43 14.81 -1.15
C GLY A 67 2.77 13.72 -2.16
N HIS A 68 3.49 14.07 -3.23
CA HIS A 68 3.94 13.12 -4.24
C HIS A 68 4.90 12.07 -3.67
N LEU A 69 5.88 12.49 -2.87
CA LEU A 69 6.84 11.60 -2.22
C LEU A 69 6.13 10.64 -1.25
N ALA A 70 5.21 11.13 -0.43
CA ALA A 70 4.45 10.28 0.50
C ALA A 70 3.57 9.26 -0.25
N MET A 71 2.98 9.62 -1.38
CA MET A 71 2.22 8.68 -2.21
C MET A 71 3.10 7.56 -2.78
N MET A 72 4.29 7.91 -3.25
CA MET A 72 5.26 6.95 -3.76
C MET A 72 5.82 6.06 -2.63
N GLU A 73 6.04 6.61 -1.43
CA GLU A 73 6.47 5.84 -0.25
C GLU A 73 5.42 4.83 0.18
N ALA A 74 4.14 5.24 0.17
CA ALA A 74 3.03 4.34 0.49
C ALA A 74 3.02 3.12 -0.45
N ARG A 75 3.30 3.35 -1.74
CA ARG A 75 3.33 2.31 -2.76
C ARG A 75 4.51 1.36 -2.56
N ASP A 76 5.70 1.88 -2.28
CA ASP A 76 6.87 1.03 -2.02
C ASP A 76 6.70 0.21 -0.73
N LYS A 77 6.14 0.82 0.33
CA LYS A 77 5.80 0.08 1.56
C LYS A 77 4.76 -1.01 1.30
N LEU A 78 3.78 -0.74 0.45
CA LEU A 78 2.78 -1.73 0.03
C LEU A 78 3.45 -2.90 -0.72
N GLU A 79 4.46 -2.65 -1.55
CA GLU A 79 5.22 -3.75 -2.18
C GLU A 79 5.98 -4.61 -1.17
N MET A 80 6.58 -3.99 -0.15
CA MET A 80 7.34 -4.70 0.88
C MET A 80 6.48 -5.68 1.70
N ILE A 81 5.15 -5.53 1.72
CA ILE A 81 4.28 -6.45 2.47
C ILE A 81 4.06 -7.77 1.74
N LYS A 82 4.43 -7.88 0.45
CA LYS A 82 4.23 -9.07 -0.39
C LYS A 82 4.60 -10.37 0.32
N GLU A 83 5.82 -10.44 0.84
CA GLU A 83 6.33 -11.67 1.46
C GLU A 83 5.55 -12.01 2.74
N SER A 84 5.12 -10.99 3.49
CA SER A 84 4.31 -11.19 4.69
C SER A 84 2.91 -11.69 4.36
N THR A 85 2.28 -11.14 3.32
CA THR A 85 0.98 -11.62 2.85
C THR A 85 1.03 -13.05 2.30
N GLU A 86 2.12 -13.41 1.62
CA GLU A 86 2.33 -14.79 1.16
C GLU A 86 2.43 -15.79 2.31
N LYS A 87 3.25 -15.46 3.31
CA LYS A 87 3.39 -16.30 4.51
C LYS A 87 2.06 -16.44 5.25
N PHE A 88 1.34 -15.34 5.42
CA PHE A 88 0.01 -15.34 6.03
C PHE A 88 -0.94 -16.26 5.25
N ALA A 89 -1.09 -16.08 3.94
CA ALA A 89 -2.02 -16.86 3.12
C ALA A 89 -1.68 -18.36 3.06
N GLN A 90 -0.40 -18.74 3.19
CA GLN A 90 0.00 -20.15 3.27
C GLN A 90 -0.38 -20.80 4.61
N LYS A 91 -0.46 -20.01 5.68
CA LYS A 91 -0.70 -20.46 7.05
C LYS A 91 -2.14 -20.26 7.50
N ALA A 92 -2.86 -19.37 6.85
CA ALA A 92 -4.29 -19.19 7.02
C ALA A 92 -5.04 -20.45 6.57
N ASN A 93 -6.15 -20.74 7.24
CA ASN A 93 -6.99 -21.91 6.95
C ASN A 93 -7.47 -21.91 5.48
N THR A 94 -7.85 -23.07 4.92
CA THR A 94 -8.19 -23.24 3.50
C THR A 94 -9.26 -22.27 2.99
N LYS A 95 -10.19 -21.82 3.85
CA LYS A 95 -11.19 -20.81 3.50
C LYS A 95 -10.56 -19.42 3.27
N ALA A 96 -9.72 -18.95 4.20
CA ALA A 96 -8.96 -17.70 4.04
C ALA A 96 -7.95 -17.79 2.89
N GLN A 97 -7.33 -18.95 2.69
CA GLN A 97 -6.42 -19.18 1.58
C GLN A 97 -7.13 -19.17 0.22
N GLN A 98 -8.36 -19.66 0.13
CA GLN A 98 -9.19 -19.58 -1.09
C GLN A 98 -9.61 -18.15 -1.42
N GLU A 99 -9.97 -17.37 -0.39
CA GLU A 99 -10.33 -15.95 -0.49
C GLU A 99 -9.10 -15.03 -0.60
N LEU A 100 -7.87 -15.58 -0.60
CA LEU A 100 -6.64 -14.82 -0.82
C LEU A 100 -5.94 -15.35 -2.08
N ASP A 101 -6.31 -14.81 -3.24
CA ASP A 101 -5.58 -14.97 -4.51
C ASP A 101 -4.21 -14.26 -4.45
N THR A 102 -3.29 -14.98 -3.81
CA THR A 102 -1.89 -14.63 -3.66
C THR A 102 -1.16 -14.49 -5.00
N VAL A 103 -1.64 -15.11 -6.08
CA VAL A 103 -0.99 -15.06 -7.40
C VAL A 103 -1.21 -13.71 -8.06
N SER A 104 -2.45 -13.20 -8.01
CA SER A 104 -2.79 -11.86 -8.49
C SER A 104 -2.08 -10.77 -7.69
N LEU A 105 -1.98 -10.94 -6.36
CA LEU A 105 -1.25 -10.01 -5.50
C LEU A 105 0.28 -10.05 -5.74
N LYS A 106 0.85 -11.25 -5.92
CA LYS A 106 2.27 -11.47 -6.23
C LYS A 106 2.74 -10.73 -7.48
N ALA A 107 1.93 -10.76 -8.53
CA ALA A 107 2.24 -10.12 -9.81
C ALA A 107 2.32 -8.60 -9.66
N HIS A 108 1.48 -8.02 -8.81
CA HIS A 108 1.43 -6.57 -8.57
C HIS A 108 2.53 -6.06 -7.65
N LEU A 109 2.93 -6.84 -6.63
CA LEU A 109 3.92 -6.41 -5.65
C LEU A 109 5.37 -6.81 -6.01
N ALA A 110 5.62 -7.24 -7.25
CA ALA A 110 6.93 -7.71 -7.67
C ALA A 110 7.94 -6.56 -7.90
N LYS A 111 8.40 -5.95 -6.81
CA LYS A 111 9.65 -5.20 -6.71
C LYS A 111 10.03 -5.15 -5.23
N MET A 112 11.31 -5.28 -4.91
CA MET A 112 11.79 -5.18 -3.53
C MET A 112 12.85 -4.08 -3.51
N GLU A 113 12.50 -2.96 -2.87
CA GLU A 113 13.45 -1.91 -2.48
C GLU A 113 13.39 -1.81 -0.94
N SER A 114 14.55 -1.74 -0.28
CA SER A 114 14.65 -1.64 1.19
C SER A 114 14.35 -0.21 1.68
N GLU A 115 14.10 -0.03 2.98
CA GLU A 115 13.89 1.31 3.55
C GLU A 115 15.09 2.25 3.37
N ASP A 116 16.31 1.71 3.36
CA ASP A 116 17.54 2.47 3.11
C ASP A 116 17.55 3.07 1.69
N LEU A 117 17.04 2.33 0.70
CA LEU A 117 16.91 2.81 -0.68
C LEU A 117 15.88 3.94 -0.80
N TRP A 118 14.89 4.01 0.10
CA TRP A 118 13.89 5.07 0.04
C TRP A 118 14.48 6.46 0.30
N ASN A 119 15.43 6.59 1.23
CA ASN A 119 16.05 7.88 1.52
C ASN A 119 16.86 8.39 0.32
N GLU A 120 17.64 7.52 -0.33
CA GLU A 120 18.40 7.86 -1.54
C GLU A 120 17.46 8.22 -2.72
N LYS A 121 16.38 7.43 -2.88
CA LYS A 121 15.34 7.67 -3.89
C LYS A 121 14.62 8.99 -3.64
N ARG A 122 14.39 9.37 -2.39
CA ARG A 122 13.75 10.65 -2.03
C ARG A 122 14.59 11.85 -2.44
N GLU A 123 15.90 11.81 -2.20
CA GLU A 123 16.81 12.87 -2.64
C GLU A 123 16.82 12.99 -4.16
N THR A 124 16.92 11.85 -4.85
CA THR A 124 16.88 11.78 -6.31
C THR A 124 15.57 12.34 -6.88
N LEU A 125 14.42 11.92 -6.32
CA LEU A 125 13.09 12.41 -6.73
C LEU A 125 12.91 13.90 -6.44
N SER A 126 13.51 14.42 -5.37
CA SER A 126 13.50 15.85 -5.05
C SER A 126 14.28 16.65 -6.08
N HIS A 127 15.43 16.14 -6.51
CA HIS A 127 16.21 16.73 -7.60
C HIS A 127 15.42 16.68 -8.93
N MET A 128 14.87 15.52 -9.28
CA MET A 128 14.02 15.36 -10.46
C MET A 128 12.80 16.27 -10.45
N TYR A 129 12.21 16.56 -9.28
CA TYR A 129 11.08 17.48 -9.18
C TYR A 129 11.50 18.93 -9.50
N ALA A 130 12.69 19.33 -9.05
CA ALA A 130 13.26 20.64 -9.36
C ALA A 130 13.53 20.79 -10.87
N GLU A 131 13.94 19.71 -11.54
CA GLU A 131 14.17 19.68 -12.99
C GLU A 131 12.88 19.54 -13.80
N SER A 132 11.96 18.67 -13.36
CA SER A 132 10.72 18.31 -14.04
C SER A 132 9.64 17.84 -13.05
N LYS A 133 8.88 18.82 -12.56
CA LYS A 133 7.68 18.59 -11.73
C LYS A 133 6.71 17.57 -12.36
N VAL A 134 6.49 17.66 -13.67
CA VAL A 134 5.52 16.82 -14.41
C VAL A 134 5.88 15.34 -14.34
N GLU A 135 7.16 14.98 -14.36
CA GLU A 135 7.56 13.57 -14.31
C GLU A 135 7.31 12.96 -12.94
N VAL A 136 7.65 13.69 -11.88
CA VAL A 136 7.40 13.23 -10.49
C VAL A 136 5.90 13.15 -10.20
N GLU A 137 5.11 14.08 -10.72
CA GLU A 137 3.64 14.03 -10.65
C GLU A 137 3.07 12.78 -11.32
N LYS A 138 3.54 12.42 -12.53
CA LYS A 138 3.12 11.19 -13.22
C LYS A 138 3.49 9.95 -12.42
N MET A 139 4.69 9.90 -11.84
CA MET A 139 5.13 8.78 -11.02
C MET A 139 4.27 8.63 -9.76
N ALA A 140 3.99 9.72 -9.05
CA ALA A 140 3.08 9.71 -7.91
C ALA A 140 1.67 9.27 -8.29
N LYS A 141 1.15 9.74 -9.43
CA LYS A 141 -0.18 9.36 -9.92
C LYS A 141 -0.25 7.88 -10.25
N LYS A 142 0.80 7.34 -10.88
CA LYS A 142 0.92 5.91 -11.15
C LYS A 142 0.96 5.11 -9.84
N ALA A 143 1.76 5.54 -8.86
CA ALA A 143 1.84 4.91 -7.55
C ALA A 143 0.46 4.85 -6.87
N GLY A 144 -0.29 5.95 -6.92
CA GLY A 144 -1.64 5.99 -6.36
C GLY A 144 -2.63 5.05 -7.03
N LYS A 145 -2.59 4.94 -8.35
CA LYS A 145 -3.42 3.98 -9.09
C LYS A 145 -3.06 2.55 -8.75
N GLU A 146 -1.77 2.23 -8.67
CA GLU A 146 -1.30 0.90 -8.29
C GLU A 146 -1.76 0.50 -6.89
N ILE A 147 -1.67 1.42 -5.91
CA ILE A 147 -2.20 1.20 -4.56
C ILE A 147 -3.70 0.89 -4.60
N ASN A 148 -4.49 1.70 -5.30
CA ASN A 148 -5.94 1.50 -5.39
C ASN A 148 -6.27 0.15 -6.05
N ASP A 149 -5.58 -0.19 -7.14
CA ASP A 149 -5.77 -1.46 -7.86
C ASP A 149 -5.45 -2.67 -6.97
N ILE A 150 -4.39 -2.58 -6.16
CA ILE A 150 -4.01 -3.63 -5.19
C ILE A 150 -5.09 -3.79 -4.13
N PHE A 151 -5.54 -2.70 -3.50
CA PHE A 151 -6.57 -2.79 -2.46
C PHE A 151 -7.94 -3.19 -3.01
N LEU A 152 -8.34 -2.71 -4.19
CA LEU A 152 -9.57 -3.14 -4.85
C LEU A 152 -9.55 -4.65 -5.11
N LYS A 153 -8.45 -5.18 -5.62
CA LYS A 153 -8.29 -6.62 -5.80
C LYS A 153 -8.40 -7.38 -4.48
N LEU A 154 -7.72 -6.93 -3.42
CA LEU A 154 -7.86 -7.54 -2.09
C LEU A 154 -9.33 -7.58 -1.64
N THR A 155 -10.12 -6.53 -1.91
CA THR A 155 -11.56 -6.53 -1.56
C THR A 155 -12.46 -7.39 -2.46
N GLN A 156 -12.03 -7.72 -3.68
CA GLN A 156 -12.78 -8.51 -4.66
C GLN A 156 -12.46 -10.01 -4.62
N ILE A 157 -11.28 -10.34 -4.10
CA ILE A 157 -10.75 -11.68 -3.99
C ILE A 157 -11.24 -12.35 -2.68
N MET A 158 -11.65 -11.54 -1.68
CA MET A 158 -12.38 -11.89 -0.45
C MET A 158 -13.85 -11.48 -0.54
#